data_AF-A0A940LCR3-F1
#
_entry.id   AF-A0A940LCR3-F1
#
_cell.length_a   1.000
_cell.length_b   1.000
_cell.length_c   1.000
_cell.angle_alpha   90.00
_cell.angle_beta   90.00
_cell.angle_gamma   90.00
#
_symmetry.space_group_name_H-M   'P 1'
#
loop_
_entity.id
_entity.type
_entity.pdbx_description
1 polymer ?
#
loop_
_entity_poly.entity_id
_entity_poly.type
_entity_poly.pdbx_seq_one_letter_code
_entity_poly.pdbx_strand_id
1 'polypeptide(L)'
;MRLLTKTTLYFLAAMMVLLGIAGFLIFAQLNKQINERADKELLYEELQWVNYLEAATFNGSRFVLQTGELLIFPTDKPVTESPQLSTVYSNKLRDNTQIPFRQLNDVININGINYQIVIRKSQEQKLALVTSIFTILAIVLIALLIATLVFNWIISKRLWQPFQTSLS
;
A
#
# COMPACT_ATOMS: atom_id res chain seq x y z
N MET A 1 -18.73 -38.72 20.85
CA MET A 1 -17.80 -37.57 20.71
C MET A 1 -18.57 -36.26 20.43
N ARG A 2 -19.23 -35.64 21.42
CA ARG A 2 -19.88 -34.32 21.25
C ARG A 2 -19.07 -33.18 21.88
N LEU A 3 -18.26 -33.48 22.89
CA LEU A 3 -17.43 -32.49 23.58
C LEU A 3 -16.26 -32.02 22.72
N LEU A 4 -15.54 -32.97 22.11
CA LEU A 4 -14.35 -32.69 21.32
C LEU A 4 -14.66 -31.86 20.06
N THR A 5 -15.76 -32.17 19.38
CA THR A 5 -16.22 -31.40 18.22
C THR A 5 -16.63 -29.98 18.61
N LYS A 6 -17.24 -29.80 19.79
CA LYS A 6 -17.58 -28.48 20.33
C LYS A 6 -16.32 -27.68 20.67
N THR A 7 -15.34 -28.27 21.34
CA THR A 7 -14.08 -27.58 21.66
C THR A 7 -13.28 -27.21 20.42
N THR A 8 -13.20 -28.09 19.42
CA THR A 8 -12.54 -27.79 18.14
C THR A 8 -13.28 -26.69 17.38
N LEU A 9 -14.61 -26.65 17.42
CA LEU A 9 -15.41 -25.58 16.81
C LEU A 9 -15.17 -24.22 17.48
N TYR A 10 -15.14 -24.15 18.82
CA TYR A 10 -14.83 -22.91 19.53
C TYR A 10 -13.40 -22.43 19.26
N PHE A 11 -12.43 -23.35 19.22
CA PHE A 11 -11.04 -23.03 18.88
C PHE A 11 -10.93 -22.50 17.45
N LEU A 12 -11.61 -23.12 16.49
CA LEU A 12 -11.63 -22.68 15.11
C LEU A 12 -12.28 -21.31 14.94
N ALA A 13 -13.41 -21.07 15.62
CA ALA A 13 -14.08 -19.78 15.60
C ALA A 13 -13.18 -18.68 16.17
N ALA A 14 -12.52 -18.92 17.31
CA ALA A 14 -11.57 -18.00 17.90
C ALA A 14 -10.38 -17.71 16.96
N MET A 15 -9.83 -18.76 16.33
CA MET A 15 -8.71 -18.62 15.39
C MET A 15 -9.10 -17.87 14.12
N MET A 16 -10.32 -18.08 13.60
CA MET A 16 -10.83 -17.36 12.43
C MET A 16 -11.00 -15.86 12.73
N VAL A 17 -11.55 -15.52 13.89
CA VAL A 17 -11.65 -14.12 14.35
C VAL A 17 -10.26 -13.50 14.49
N LEU A 18 -9.33 -14.20 15.14
CA LEU A 18 -7.97 -13.72 15.35
C LEU A 18 -7.22 -13.50 14.03
N LEU A 19 -7.32 -14.45 13.10
CA LEU A 19 -6.72 -14.34 11.77
C LEU A 19 -7.36 -13.22 10.95
N GLY A 20 -8.68 -13.02 11.05
CA GLY A 20 -9.37 -11.91 10.39
C GLY A 20 -8.88 -10.55 10.88
N ILE A 21 -8.76 -10.39 12.20
CA ILE A 21 -8.21 -9.17 12.81
C ILE A 21 -6.75 -8.95 12.37
N ALA A 22 -5.92 -9.99 12.44
CA ALA A 22 -4.52 -9.90 12.03
C ALA A 22 -4.38 -9.51 10.55
N GLY A 23 -5.15 -10.15 9.66
CA GLY A 23 -5.15 -9.84 8.23
C GLY A 23 -5.56 -8.40 7.95
N PHE A 24 -6.60 -7.91 8.63
CA PHE A 24 -7.05 -6.52 8.52
C PHE A 24 -5.98 -5.53 8.99
N LEU A 25 -5.38 -5.76 10.16
CA LEU A 25 -4.33 -4.90 10.71
C LEU A 25 -3.10 -4.84 9.81
N ILE A 26 -2.64 -5.98 9.30
CA ILE A 26 -1.50 -6.05 8.38
C ILE A 26 -1.80 -5.29 7.09
N PHE A 27 -2.98 -5.51 6.50
CA PHE A 27 -3.40 -4.81 5.29
C PHE A 27 -3.43 -3.29 5.49
N ALA A 28 -4.04 -2.82 6.58
CA ALA A 28 -4.11 -1.40 6.92
C ALA A 28 -2.72 -0.78 7.12
N GLN A 29 -1.83 -1.48 7.84
CA GLN A 29 -0.48 -1.01 8.13
C GLN A 29 0.39 -0.93 6.87
N LEU A 30 0.31 -1.94 5.99
CA LEU A 30 1.02 -1.93 4.71
C LEU A 30 0.56 -0.79 3.81
N ASN A 31 -0.75 -0.59 3.69
CA ASN A 31 -1.32 0.48 2.87
C ASN A 31 -0.88 1.86 3.39
N LYS A 32 -0.87 2.07 4.71
CA LYS A 32 -0.39 3.31 5.34
C LYS A 32 1.10 3.56 5.05
N GLN A 33 1.96 2.57 5.31
CA GLN A 33 3.41 2.70 5.09
C GLN A 33 3.77 3.04 3.64
N ILE A 34 3.01 2.55 2.68
CA ILE A 34 3.28 2.78 1.25
C ILE A 34 2.89 4.18 0.83
N ASN A 35 1.74 4.68 1.29
CA ASN A 35 1.33 6.05 1.03
C ASN A 35 2.34 7.04 1.65
N GLU A 36 2.77 6.80 2.89
CA GLU A 36 3.80 7.63 3.54
C GLU A 36 5.15 7.59 2.79
N ARG A 37 5.55 6.43 2.27
CA ARG A 37 6.77 6.31 1.46
C ARG A 37 6.64 7.05 0.13
N ALA A 38 5.47 6.96 -0.53
CA ALA A 38 5.21 7.68 -1.77
C ALA A 38 5.25 9.20 -1.55
N ASP A 39 4.69 9.68 -0.43
CA ASP A 39 4.72 11.11 -0.05
C ASP A 39 6.15 11.61 0.16
N LYS A 40 6.96 10.87 0.92
CA LYS A 40 8.36 11.21 1.15
C LYS A 40 9.18 11.21 -0.14
N GLU A 41 8.92 10.26 -1.03
CA GLU A 41 9.59 10.16 -2.33
C GLU A 41 9.27 11.37 -3.20
N LEU A 42 8.00 11.82 -3.23
CA LEU A 42 7.59 13.00 -3.99
C LEU A 42 8.22 14.29 -3.44
N LEU A 43 8.24 14.46 -2.11
CA LEU A 43 8.88 15.61 -1.45
C LEU A 43 10.39 15.63 -1.72
N TYR A 44 11.06 14.47 -1.70
CA TYR A 44 12.47 14.38 -2.01
C TYR A 44 12.76 14.76 -3.47
N GLU A 45 11.93 14.28 -4.40
CA GLU A 45 12.05 14.60 -5.82
C GLU A 45 11.80 16.09 -6.11
N GLU A 46 10.81 16.69 -5.45
CA GLU A 46 10.59 18.13 -5.49
C GLU A 46 11.84 18.91 -5.11
N LEU A 47 12.46 18.59 -3.96
CA LEU A 47 13.69 19.25 -3.52
C LEU A 47 14.81 19.14 -4.55
N GLN A 48 14.93 18.00 -5.25
CA GLN A 48 15.91 17.86 -6.33
C GLN A 48 15.60 18.77 -7.52
N TRP A 49 14.33 18.88 -7.90
CA TRP A 49 13.90 19.78 -8.97
C TRP A 49 14.04 21.26 -8.60
N VAL A 50 13.75 21.64 -7.35
CA VAL A 50 14.00 23.01 -6.87
C VAL A 50 15.47 23.38 -7.04
N ASN A 51 16.38 22.53 -6.54
CA ASN A 51 17.82 22.76 -6.68
C ASN A 51 18.28 22.84 -8.15
N TYR A 52 17.71 21.98 -9.01
CA TYR A 52 18.00 22.00 -10.44
C TYR A 52 17.51 23.30 -11.11
N LEU A 53 16.31 23.76 -10.76
CA LEU A 53 15.73 24.98 -11.27
C LEU A 53 16.52 26.21 -10.83
N GLU A 54 16.95 26.28 -9.58
CA GLU A 54 17.83 27.36 -9.09
C GLU A 54 19.12 27.45 -9.92
N ALA A 55 19.75 26.30 -10.20
CA ALA A 55 20.96 26.26 -11.03
C ALA A 55 20.68 26.59 -12.51
N ALA A 56 19.59 26.07 -13.08
CA ALA A 56 19.24 26.25 -14.50
C ALA A 56 18.71 27.66 -14.82
N THR A 57 18.12 28.35 -13.85
CA THR A 57 17.58 29.71 -13.99
C THR A 57 18.54 30.79 -13.48
N PHE A 58 19.74 30.42 -13.03
CA PHE A 58 20.77 31.34 -12.52
C PHE A 58 21.09 32.48 -13.51
N ASN A 59 21.03 32.22 -14.81
CA ASN A 59 21.26 33.22 -15.86
C ASN A 59 20.00 34.00 -16.28
N GLY A 60 18.90 33.92 -15.51
CA GLY A 60 17.62 34.57 -15.82
C GLY A 60 16.80 33.89 -16.93
N SER A 61 17.18 32.69 -17.34
CA SER A 61 16.44 31.87 -18.30
C SER A 61 15.12 31.37 -17.71
N ARG A 62 14.05 31.40 -18.49
CA ARG A 62 12.77 30.76 -18.13
C ARG A 62 12.86 29.26 -18.40
N PHE A 63 12.53 28.46 -17.39
CA PHE A 63 12.51 27.01 -17.52
C PHE A 63 11.07 26.50 -17.66
N VAL A 64 10.83 25.62 -18.63
CA VAL A 64 9.55 24.93 -18.80
C VAL A 64 9.83 23.47 -19.10
N LEU A 65 9.19 22.58 -18.35
CA LEU A 65 9.25 21.15 -18.57
C LEU A 65 7.85 20.58 -18.44
N GLN A 66 7.36 19.93 -19.49
CA GLN A 66 6.05 19.30 -19.50
C GLN A 66 6.19 17.88 -19.99
N THR A 67 6.21 16.94 -19.06
CA THR A 67 6.21 15.51 -19.32
C THR A 67 4.93 14.88 -18.77
N GLY A 68 4.73 13.62 -19.11
CA GLY A 68 3.62 12.84 -18.57
C GLY A 68 3.73 12.56 -17.06
N GLU A 69 4.81 12.91 -16.37
CA GLU A 69 4.98 12.63 -14.92
C GLU A 69 5.39 13.89 -14.14
N LEU A 70 5.84 14.93 -14.83
CA LEU A 70 6.36 16.15 -14.25
C LEU A 70 5.93 17.37 -15.09
N LEU A 71 5.34 18.36 -14.44
CA LEU A 71 5.02 19.65 -15.03
C LEU A 71 5.69 20.74 -14.21
N ILE A 72 6.53 21.54 -14.85
CA ILE A 72 7.17 22.72 -14.29
C ILE A 72 6.95 23.87 -15.26
N PHE A 73 6.28 24.92 -14.80
CA PHE A 73 6.01 26.10 -15.62
C PHE A 73 5.85 27.35 -14.76
N PRO A 74 6.20 28.54 -15.29
CA PRO A 74 5.98 29.80 -14.58
C PRO A 74 4.48 30.04 -14.39
N THR A 75 4.10 30.60 -13.24
CA THR A 75 2.71 30.85 -12.86
C THR A 75 2.57 32.19 -12.13
N ASP A 76 1.40 32.80 -12.17
CA ASP A 76 1.09 34.01 -11.37
C ASP A 76 0.46 33.67 -10.01
N LYS A 77 0.31 32.37 -9.70
CA LYS A 77 -0.23 31.92 -8.41
C LYS A 77 0.70 32.33 -7.27
N PRO A 78 0.14 32.64 -6.08
CA PRO A 78 0.96 32.88 -4.91
C PRO A 78 1.75 31.63 -4.53
N VAL A 79 2.91 31.83 -3.91
CA VAL A 79 3.74 30.77 -3.33
C VAL A 79 2.91 30.01 -2.29
N THR A 80 2.98 28.68 -2.32
CA THR A 80 2.28 27.86 -1.33
C THR A 80 3.09 27.79 -0.05
N GLU A 81 2.44 27.75 1.12
CA GLU A 81 3.13 27.57 2.40
C GLU A 81 3.72 26.15 2.57
N SER A 82 3.12 25.15 1.91
CA SER A 82 3.57 23.76 1.95
C SER A 82 3.08 22.98 0.72
N PRO A 83 3.87 21.98 0.25
CA PRO A 83 3.47 21.15 -0.88
C PRO A 83 2.15 20.41 -0.62
N GLN A 84 1.25 20.44 -1.61
CA GLN A 84 -0.05 19.75 -1.52
C GLN A 84 0.05 18.35 -2.11
N LEU A 85 -0.13 17.34 -1.26
CA LEU A 85 -0.15 15.93 -1.65
C LEU A 85 -1.58 15.43 -1.80
N SER A 86 -1.91 14.87 -2.96
CA SER A 86 -3.23 14.32 -3.25
C SER A 86 -3.15 13.04 -4.09
N THR A 87 -4.21 12.23 -4.04
CA THR A 87 -4.34 11.07 -4.93
C THR A 87 -5.30 11.43 -6.05
N VAL A 88 -4.84 11.32 -7.29
CA VAL A 88 -5.59 11.66 -8.50
C VAL A 88 -5.74 10.40 -9.34
N TYR A 89 -6.92 10.18 -9.91
CA TYR A 89 -7.15 9.06 -10.83
C TYR A 89 -7.03 9.54 -12.27
N SER A 90 -6.27 8.82 -13.07
CA SER A 90 -6.16 9.08 -14.51
C SER A 90 -6.43 7.82 -15.29
N ASN A 91 -6.99 7.97 -16.48
CA ASN A 91 -7.27 6.84 -17.35
C ASN A 91 -5.99 6.38 -18.04
N LYS A 92 -5.78 5.07 -18.10
CA LYS A 92 -4.71 4.45 -18.87
C LYS A 92 -5.07 4.48 -20.35
N LEU A 93 -4.15 4.99 -21.17
CA LEU A 93 -4.37 5.20 -22.61
C LEU A 93 -4.76 3.92 -23.38
N ARG A 94 -4.35 2.75 -22.89
CA ARG A 94 -4.48 1.47 -23.60
C ARG A 94 -5.84 0.79 -23.40
N ASP A 95 -6.42 0.88 -22.22
CA ASP A 95 -7.62 0.10 -21.83
C ASP A 95 -8.67 0.93 -21.10
N ASN A 96 -8.46 2.25 -20.99
CA ASN A 96 -9.33 3.20 -20.29
C ASN A 96 -9.60 2.83 -18.82
N THR A 97 -8.73 2.02 -18.20
CA THR A 97 -8.82 1.72 -16.77
C THR A 97 -8.33 2.90 -15.94
N GLN A 98 -9.03 3.19 -14.84
CA GLN A 98 -8.59 4.20 -13.89
C GLN A 98 -7.43 3.66 -13.06
N ILE A 99 -6.30 4.35 -13.15
CA ILE A 99 -5.13 4.07 -12.32
C ILE A 99 -4.91 5.22 -11.33
N PRO A 100 -4.60 4.91 -10.06
CA PRO A 100 -4.30 5.91 -9.07
C PRO A 100 -2.88 6.46 -9.26
N PHE A 101 -2.77 7.78 -9.24
CA PHE A 101 -1.52 8.52 -9.15
C PHE A 101 -1.46 9.23 -7.81
N ARG A 102 -0.29 9.20 -7.18
CA ARG A 102 0.01 10.12 -6.09
C ARG A 102 0.64 11.36 -6.70
N GLN A 103 0.08 12.53 -6.39
CA GLN A 103 0.45 13.81 -6.98
C GLN A 103 0.90 14.78 -5.89
N LEU A 104 2.01 15.44 -6.13
CA LEU A 104 2.47 16.62 -5.43
C LEU A 104 2.22 17.84 -6.30
N ASN A 105 1.67 18.88 -5.71
CA ASN A 105 1.49 20.18 -6.33
C ASN A 105 2.04 21.26 -5.41
N ASP A 106 3.01 22.02 -5.88
CA ASP A 106 3.57 23.15 -5.15
C ASP A 106 3.81 24.35 -6.07
N VAL A 107 3.87 25.54 -5.48
CA VAL A 107 4.18 26.80 -6.15
C VAL A 107 5.30 27.45 -5.35
N ILE A 108 6.47 27.56 -5.98
CA ILE A 108 7.69 28.08 -5.36
C ILE A 108 8.19 29.33 -6.10
N ASN A 109 8.82 30.25 -5.39
CA ASN A 109 9.49 31.39 -6.02
C ASN A 109 10.96 31.06 -6.24
N ILE A 110 11.42 31.16 -7.49
CA ILE A 110 12.83 31.02 -7.86
C ILE A 110 13.24 32.26 -8.65
N ASN A 111 14.24 32.98 -8.13
CA ASN A 111 14.80 34.18 -8.78
C ASN A 111 13.72 35.24 -9.14
N GLY A 112 12.70 35.40 -8.29
CA GLY A 112 11.62 36.37 -8.50
C GLY A 112 10.51 35.91 -9.44
N ILE A 113 10.58 34.70 -9.97
CA ILE A 113 9.54 34.08 -10.81
C ILE A 113 8.88 32.94 -10.02
N ASN A 114 7.55 32.96 -9.93
CA ASN A 114 6.81 31.85 -9.34
C ASN A 114 6.71 30.70 -10.35
N TYR A 115 7.03 29.49 -9.92
CA TYR A 115 6.94 28.27 -10.70
C TYR A 115 5.96 27.31 -10.03
N GLN A 116 5.04 26.75 -10.81
CA GLN A 116 4.22 25.64 -10.37
C GLN A 116 4.92 24.32 -10.72
N ILE A 117 5.14 23.49 -9.70
CA ILE A 117 5.69 22.14 -9.83
C ILE A 117 4.58 21.15 -9.56
N VAL A 118 4.32 20.28 -10.52
CA VAL A 118 3.39 19.16 -10.38
C VAL A 118 4.13 17.88 -10.69
N ILE A 119 4.30 17.03 -9.69
CA ILE A 119 4.94 15.72 -9.82
C ILE A 119 3.85 14.67 -9.61
N ARG A 120 3.71 13.72 -10.53
CA ARG A 120 2.75 12.62 -10.38
C ARG A 120 3.44 11.27 -10.59
N LYS A 121 3.20 10.35 -9.66
CA LYS A 121 3.74 8.99 -9.71
C LYS A 121 2.63 7.95 -9.67
N SER A 122 2.64 7.06 -10.66
CA SER A 122 1.71 5.92 -10.71
C SER A 122 1.88 5.03 -9.49
N GLN A 123 0.76 4.68 -8.85
CA GLN A 123 0.73 3.72 -7.75
C GLN A 123 0.42 2.30 -8.23
N GLU A 124 0.22 2.07 -9.53
CA GLU A 124 -0.18 0.77 -10.09
C GLU A 124 0.77 -0.36 -9.70
N GLN A 125 2.08 -0.17 -9.93
CA GLN A 125 3.09 -1.19 -9.59
C GLN A 125 3.17 -1.42 -8.08
N LYS A 126 3.11 -0.35 -7.28
CA LYS A 126 3.15 -0.43 -5.82
C LYS A 126 1.93 -1.21 -5.29
N LEU A 127 0.73 -0.93 -5.80
CA LEU A 127 -0.50 -1.62 -5.44
C LEU A 127 -0.52 -3.08 -5.90
N ALA A 128 -0.02 -3.37 -7.09
CA ALA A 128 0.11 -4.74 -7.58
C ALA A 128 1.01 -5.56 -6.64
N LEU A 129 2.16 -5.00 -6.24
CA LEU A 129 3.09 -5.64 -5.30
C LEU A 129 2.44 -5.89 -3.93
N VAL A 130 1.70 -4.93 -3.38
CA VAL A 130 0.93 -5.11 -2.13
C VAL A 130 -0.07 -6.24 -2.25
N THR A 131 -0.83 -6.23 -3.34
CA THR A 131 -1.87 -7.23 -3.58
C THR A 131 -1.25 -8.62 -3.69
N SER A 132 -0.12 -8.77 -4.37
CA SER A 132 0.62 -10.03 -4.45
C SER A 132 1.14 -10.50 -3.09
N ILE A 133 1.76 -9.62 -2.30
CA ILE A 133 2.24 -9.94 -0.95
C ILE A 133 1.08 -10.37 -0.04
N PHE A 134 -0.01 -9.61 -0.06
CA PHE A 134 -1.21 -9.92 0.71
C PHE A 134 -1.81 -11.27 0.30
N THR A 135 -1.85 -11.57 -1.01
CA THR A 135 -2.36 -12.84 -1.52
C THR A 135 -1.51 -14.02 -1.03
N ILE A 136 -0.17 -13.91 -1.08
CA ILE A 136 0.73 -14.95 -0.58
C ILE A 136 0.53 -15.16 0.93
N LEU A 137 0.46 -14.07 1.70
CA LEU A 137 0.19 -14.13 3.14
C LEU A 137 -1.15 -14.81 3.44
N ALA A 138 -2.21 -14.45 2.72
CA ALA A 138 -3.52 -15.07 2.86
C ALA A 138 -3.47 -16.58 2.59
N ILE A 139 -2.78 -17.01 1.53
CA ILE A 139 -2.58 -18.43 1.21
C ILE A 139 -1.85 -19.14 2.37
N VAL A 140 -0.78 -18.54 2.91
CA VAL A 140 -0.03 -19.12 4.04
C VAL A 140 -0.91 -19.26 5.28
N LEU A 141 -1.72 -18.25 5.61
CA LEU A 141 -2.65 -18.31 6.75
C LEU A 141 -3.72 -19.39 6.57
N ILE A 142 -4.29 -19.52 5.37
CA ILE A 142 -5.26 -20.57 5.05
C ILE A 142 -4.59 -21.95 5.14
N ALA A 143 -3.38 -22.12 4.61
CA ALA A 143 -2.64 -23.37 4.69
C ALA A 143 -2.35 -23.76 6.15
N LEU A 144 -1.97 -22.80 6.99
CA LEU A 144 -1.79 -23.01 8.44
C LEU A 144 -3.09 -23.44 9.11
N LEU A 145 -4.22 -22.80 8.78
CA LEU A 145 -5.53 -23.18 9.31
C LEU A 145 -5.87 -24.63 8.92
N ILE A 146 -5.69 -25.01 7.65
CA ILE A 146 -5.91 -26.38 7.18
C ILE A 146 -4.98 -27.35 7.91
N ALA A 147 -3.70 -27.03 8.05
CA ALA A 147 -2.74 -27.86 8.77
C ALA A 147 -3.19 -28.09 10.22
N THR A 148 -3.58 -27.04 10.95
CA THR A 148 -4.07 -27.18 12.33
C THR A 148 -5.32 -28.03 12.43
N LEU A 149 -6.25 -27.92 11.47
CA LEU A 149 -7.43 -28.78 11.38
C LEU A 149 -7.07 -30.25 11.19
N VAL A 150 -6.17 -30.53 10.24
CA VAL A 150 -5.69 -31.89 9.94
C VAL A 150 -4.98 -32.49 11.15
N PHE A 151 -4.09 -31.74 11.81
CA PHE A 151 -3.43 -32.18 13.02
C PHE A 151 -4.42 -32.47 14.15
N ASN A 152 -5.38 -31.57 14.39
CA ASN A 152 -6.42 -31.77 15.40
C ASN A 152 -7.22 -33.05 15.13
N TRP A 153 -7.59 -33.29 13.86
CA TRP A 153 -8.31 -34.51 13.46
C TRP A 153 -7.48 -35.79 13.63
N ILE A 154 -6.21 -35.81 13.23
CA ILE A 154 -5.31 -36.97 13.37
C ILE A 154 -5.05 -37.29 14.84
N ILE A 155 -4.70 -36.28 15.65
CA ILE A 155 -4.42 -36.42 17.07
C ILE A 155 -5.66 -36.90 17.82
N SER A 156 -6.83 -36.33 17.51
CA SER A 156 -8.11 -36.80 18.02
C SER A 156 -8.35 -38.28 17.73
N LYS A 157 -8.13 -38.72 16.48
CA LYS A 157 -8.35 -40.12 16.10
C LYS A 157 -7.40 -41.08 16.82
N ARG A 158 -6.14 -40.67 17.05
CA ARG A 158 -5.10 -41.50 17.67
C ARG A 158 -5.20 -41.57 19.19
N LEU A 159 -5.52 -40.46 19.87
CA LEU A 159 -5.68 -40.42 21.33
C LEU A 159 -6.93 -41.15 21.83
N TRP A 160 -7.99 -41.24 21.00
CA TRP A 160 -9.23 -41.89 21.39
C TRP A 160 -9.23 -43.41 21.19
N GLN A 161 -8.28 -43.97 20.45
CA GLN A 161 -8.20 -45.42 20.24
C GLN A 161 -8.14 -46.25 21.55
N PRO A 162 -7.26 -45.95 22.52
CA PRO A 162 -7.16 -46.75 23.75
C PRO A 162 -8.38 -46.60 24.70
N PHE A 163 -9.12 -45.49 24.60
CA PHE A 163 -10.35 -45.29 25.38
C PHE A 163 -11.55 -46.04 24.81
N GLN A 164 -11.56 -46.40 23.52
CA GLN A 164 -12.62 -47.22 22.94
C GLN A 164 -12.49 -48.69 23.32
N THR A 165 -11.28 -49.18 23.54
CA THR A 165 -11.02 -50.57 23.95
C THR A 165 -11.23 -50.83 25.43
N SER A 166 -11.23 -49.79 26.27
CA SER A 166 -11.39 -49.95 27.74
C SER A 166 -12.86 -50.00 28.21
N LEU A 167 -13.83 -49.89 27.28
CA LEU A 167 -15.27 -49.86 27.56
C LEU A 167 -16.04 -51.05 26.93
N SER A 168 -15.35 -52.07 26.43
CA SER A 168 -15.96 -53.36 26.03
C SER A 168 -15.79 -54.42 27.11
#